data_AF-A0A7X3ZEE1-F1
#
_entry.id   AF-A0A7X3ZEE1-F1
#
_cell.length_a   1.000
_cell.length_b   1.000
_cell.length_c   1.000
_cell.angle_alpha   90.00
_cell.angle_beta   90.00
_cell.angle_gamma   90.00
#
_symmetry.space_group_name_H-M   'P 1'
#
loop_
_entity.id
_entity.type
_entity.pdbx_description
1 polymer ?
#
loop_
_entity_poly.entity_id
_entity_poly.type
_entity_poly.pdbx_seq_one_letter_code
_entity_poly.pdbx_strand_id
1 'polypeptide(L)' 'MLLDTAYEIATSNIRFGPGTTKEIGMDLKDRGLQRVMVLTDPNLREQAPVQTALAAIAE' A
#
# COMPACT_ATOMS: atom_id res chain seq x y z
N MET A 1 30.72 -17.31 -24.64
CA MET A 1 29.32 -17.60 -24.24
C MET A 1 28.71 -16.29 -23.79
N LEU A 2 27.74 -15.75 -24.54
CA LEU A 2 26.91 -14.66 -24.04
C LEU A 2 25.93 -15.28 -23.06
N LEU A 3 25.91 -14.79 -21.83
CA LEU A 3 25.00 -15.25 -20.79
C LEU A 3 23.58 -14.82 -21.15
N ASP A 4 22.63 -15.75 -21.10
CA ASP A 4 21.20 -15.48 -21.24
C ASP A 4 20.63 -15.16 -19.85
N THR A 5 20.49 -13.87 -19.56
CA THR A 5 20.11 -13.41 -18.22
C THR A 5 18.59 -13.24 -18.15
N ALA A 6 17.93 -14.14 -17.43
CA ALA A 6 16.51 -14.06 -17.12
C ALA A 6 16.29 -13.57 -15.67
N TYR A 7 15.37 -12.62 -15.49
CA TYR A 7 14.91 -12.15 -14.18
C TYR A 7 13.40 -12.37 -14.07
N GLU A 8 12.97 -13.10 -13.06
CA GLU A 8 11.58 -13.17 -12.66
C GLU A 8 11.34 -12.16 -11.53
N ILE A 9 10.37 -11.27 -11.71
CA ILE A 9 9.91 -10.39 -10.66
C ILE A 9 8.50 -10.82 -10.29
N ALA A 10 8.39 -11.72 -9.31
CA ALA A 10 7.14 -11.99 -8.62
C ALA A 10 6.79 -10.77 -7.75
N THR A 11 6.24 -9.71 -8.34
CA THR A 11 5.98 -8.47 -7.61
C THR A 11 4.78 -8.63 -6.67
N SER A 12 4.92 -8.19 -5.43
CA SER A 12 3.79 -7.67 -4.64
C SER A 12 3.00 -6.67 -5.48
N ASN A 13 1.71 -6.44 -5.19
CA ASN A 13 0.92 -5.41 -5.87
C ASN A 13 1.58 -4.02 -5.67
N ILE A 14 2.41 -3.58 -6.63
CA ILE A 14 3.02 -2.26 -6.64
C ILE A 14 2.09 -1.34 -7.41
N ARG A 15 1.66 -0.27 -6.75
CA ARG A 15 0.88 0.81 -7.37
C ARG A 15 1.63 2.12 -7.21
N PHE A 16 1.65 2.91 -8.27
CA PHE A 16 2.38 4.18 -8.33
C PHE A 16 1.53 5.23 -9.04
N GLY A 17 1.43 6.41 -8.43
CA GLY A 17 0.75 7.55 -8.99
C GLY A 17 0.05 8.39 -7.92
N PRO A 18 -0.42 9.59 -8.29
CA PRO A 18 -1.25 10.40 -7.40
C PRO A 18 -2.51 9.63 -6.98
N GLY A 19 -2.82 9.60 -5.68
CA GLY A 19 -4.06 9.03 -5.16
C GLY A 19 -3.99 7.56 -4.76
N THR A 20 -2.93 6.83 -5.09
CA THR A 20 -2.79 5.39 -4.80
C THR A 20 -2.99 5.03 -3.32
N THR A 21 -2.59 5.88 -2.37
CA THR A 21 -2.80 5.64 -0.93
C THR A 21 -4.28 5.44 -0.57
N LYS A 22 -5.21 6.05 -1.31
CA LYS A 22 -6.66 5.92 -1.05
C LYS A 22 -7.20 4.54 -1.39
N GLU A 23 -6.52 3.81 -2.25
CA GLU A 23 -7.00 2.51 -2.73
C GLU A 23 -6.79 1.39 -1.72
N ILE A 24 -5.97 1.61 -0.67
CA ILE A 24 -5.67 0.59 0.34
C ILE A 24 -6.93 0.09 1.05
N GLY A 25 -7.93 0.95 1.25
CA GLY A 25 -9.21 0.58 1.85
C GLY A 25 -9.96 -0.48 1.03
N MET A 26 -9.98 -0.31 -0.30
CA MET A 26 -10.60 -1.27 -1.21
C MET A 26 -9.90 -2.63 -1.15
N ASP A 27 -8.57 -2.62 -1.16
CA ASP A 27 -7.79 -3.87 -1.09
C ASP A 27 -8.04 -4.65 0.21
N LEU A 28 -8.20 -3.94 1.34
CA LEU A 28 -8.51 -4.56 2.63
C LEU A 28 -9.93 -5.14 2.65
N LYS A 29 -10.90 -4.43 2.05
CA LYS A 29 -12.29 -4.89 1.90
C LYS A 29 -12.40 -6.13 1.01
N ASP A 30 -11.74 -6.11 -0.14
CA ASP A 30 -11.72 -7.24 -1.09
C ASP A 30 -11.11 -8.50 -0.45
N ARG A 31 -10.20 -8.32 0.51
CA ARG A 31 -9.59 -9.38 1.31
C ARG A 31 -10.39 -9.78 2.56
N GLY A 32 -11.48 -9.09 2.87
CA GLY A 32 -12.32 -9.37 4.05
C GLY A 32 -11.63 -9.08 5.39
N LEU A 33 -10.66 -8.16 5.43
CA LEU A 33 -9.93 -7.84 6.66
C LEU A 33 -10.72 -6.88 7.55
N GLN A 34 -10.91 -7.24 8.81
CA GLN A 34 -11.74 -6.47 9.77
C GLN A 34 -10.93 -5.79 10.89
N ARG A 35 -9.69 -6.23 11.10
CA ARG A 35 -8.79 -5.67 12.13
C ARG A 35 -7.45 -5.37 11.48
N VAL A 36 -7.18 -4.09 11.30
CA VAL A 36 -6.00 -3.58 10.62
C VAL A 36 -5.31 -2.57 11.52
N MET A 37 -3.98 -2.64 11.59
CA MET A 37 -3.15 -1.71 12.35
C MET A 37 -2.37 -0.85 11.37
N VAL A 38 -2.44 0.46 11.54
CA VAL A 38 -1.55 1.41 10.85
C VAL A 38 -0.34 1.66 11.74
N LEU A 39 0.84 1.23 11.28
CA LEU A 39 2.11 1.54 11.92
C LEU A 39 2.80 2.66 11.14
N THR A 40 3.16 3.74 11.84
CA THR A 40 3.83 4.90 11.24
C THR A 40 4.83 5.51 12.21
N ASP A 41 5.79 6.25 11.66
CA ASP A 41 6.65 7.15 12.44
C ASP A 41 5.80 8.25 13.13
N PRO A 42 6.09 8.61 14.40
CA PRO A 42 5.34 9.62 15.13
C PRO A 42 5.32 11.00 14.46
N ASN A 43 6.39 11.39 13.77
CA ASN A 43 6.51 12.68 13.10
C ASN A 43 5.65 12.74 11.82
N LEU A 44 5.24 11.58 11.29
CA LEU A 44 4.39 11.46 10.11
C LEU A 44 2.91 11.31 10.45
N ARG A 45 2.56 11.05 11.71
CA ARG A 45 1.19 10.75 12.15
C ARG A 45 0.14 11.72 11.61
N GLU A 46 0.42 13.01 11.69
CA GLU A 46 -0.51 14.07 11.28
C GLU A 46 -0.33 14.49 9.81
N GLN A 47 0.59 13.86 9.07
CA GLN A 47 0.90 14.20 7.69
C GLN A 47 -0.06 13.53 6.71
N ALA A 48 -0.18 14.12 5.52
CA ALA A 48 -1.11 13.70 4.48
C ALA A 48 -1.07 12.20 4.13
N PRO A 49 0.09 11.51 4.02
CA PRO A 49 0.12 10.09 3.70
C PRO A 49 -0.59 9.22 4.74
N VAL A 50 -0.38 9.51 6.03
CA VAL A 50 -0.96 8.73 7.13
C VAL A 50 -2.45 9.03 7.26
N GLN A 51 -2.83 10.30 7.21
CA GLN A 51 -4.24 10.71 7.31
C GLN A 51 -5.06 10.15 6.15
N THR A 52 -4.49 10.11 4.94
CA THR A 52 -5.14 9.50 3.77
C THR A 52 -5.34 8.00 3.95
N ALA A 53 -4.34 7.29 4.48
CA ALA A 53 -4.46 5.86 4.75
C ALA A 53 -5.52 5.57 5.82
N LEU A 54 -5.53 6.34 6.93
CA LEU A 54 -6.53 6.19 7.99
C LEU A 54 -7.95 6.44 7.48
N ALA A 55 -8.16 7.48 6.67
CA ALA A 55 -9.45 7.76 6.05
C ALA A 55 -9.89 6.62 5.13
N ALA A 56 -9.01 6.13 4.26
CA ALA A 56 -9.31 5.03 3.34
C ALA A 56 -9.68 3.72 4.06
N ILE A 57 -9.06 3.45 5.21
CA ILE A 57 -9.32 2.25 6.03
C ILE A 57 -10.65 2.37 6.80
N ALA A 58 -11.09 3.59 7.12
CA ALA A 58 -12.30 3.85 7.89
C ALA A 58 -13.59 3.82 7.05
N GLU A 59 -13.48 3.94 5.72
CA GLU A 59 -14.59 3.79 4.77
C GLU A 59 -15.04 2.33 4.67
#